data_AF-A0A0Q9Z5I3-F1
#
_entry.id   AF-A0A0Q9Z5I3-F1
#
_cell.length_a   1.000
_cell.length_b   1.000
_cell.length_c   1.000
_cell.angle_alpha   90.00
_cell.angle_beta   90.00
_cell.angle_gamma   90.00
#
_symmetry.space_group_name_H-M   'P 1'
#
loop_
_entity.id
_entity.type
_entity.pdbx_description
1 polymer ?
#
loop_
_entity_poly.entity_id
_entity_poly.type
_entity_poly.pdbx_seq_one_letter_code
_entity_poly.pdbx_strand_id
1 'polypeptide(L)' 'MSSYHKKITLTQLQQSLGRVHLKERKPLQHRLCPVCKKGKLVTLNTFTARGPPGYWMEKLRKQSNK' A
#
# COMPACT_ATOMS: atom_id res chain seq x y z
N MET A 1 24.45 -16.87 -15.25
CA MET A 1 23.51 -17.86 -14.68
C MET A 1 22.09 -17.56 -15.11
N SER A 2 21.52 -18.38 -16.01
CA SER A 2 20.24 -18.11 -16.68
C SER A 2 19.01 -18.44 -15.83
N SER A 3 17.87 -17.81 -16.14
CA SER A 3 16.57 -18.00 -15.48
C SER A 3 16.14 -19.47 -15.38
N TYR A 4 16.48 -20.29 -16.37
CA TYR A 4 16.16 -21.72 -16.44
C TYR A 4 16.77 -22.51 -15.28
N HIS A 5 18.08 -22.33 -15.03
CA HIS A 5 18.80 -23.04 -13.98
C HIS A 5 18.25 -22.68 -12.59
N LYS A 6 17.86 -21.42 -12.38
CA LYS A 6 17.25 -20.97 -11.12
C LYS A 6 15.94 -21.70 -10.81
N LYS A 7 15.11 -21.96 -11.81
CA LYS A 7 13.85 -22.70 -11.62
C LYS A 7 14.11 -24.14 -11.18
N ILE A 8 15.04 -24.82 -11.85
CA ILE A 8 15.40 -26.21 -11.54
C ILE A 8 15.94 -26.31 -10.10
N THR A 9 16.91 -25.47 -9.76
CA THR A 9 17.51 -25.45 -8.41
C THR A 9 16.45 -25.14 -7.34
N LEU A 10 15.53 -24.20 -7.61
CA LEU A 10 14.45 -23.88 -6.68
C LEU A 10 13.52 -25.07 -6.45
N THR A 11 13.17 -25.82 -7.50
CA THR A 11 12.34 -27.04 -7.38
C THR A 11 13.05 -28.12 -6.55
N GLN A 12 14.33 -28.35 -6.80
CA GLN A 12 15.14 -29.32 -6.05
C GLN A 12 15.26 -28.94 -4.55
N LEU A 13 15.46 -27.65 -4.26
CA LEU A 13 15.48 -27.14 -2.89
C LEU A 13 14.14 -27.31 -2.18
N GLN A 14 13.02 -27.06 -2.86
CA GLN A 14 11.68 -27.25 -2.29
C GLN A 14 11.34 -28.73 -2.02
N GLN A 15 11.89 -29.66 -2.78
CA GLN A 15 11.72 -31.10 -2.55
C GLN A 15 12.54 -31.60 -1.35
N SER A 16 13.78 -31.12 -1.21
CA SER A 16 14.70 -31.53 -0.14
C SER A 16 14.40 -30.88 1.21
N LEU A 17 14.07 -29.59 1.22
CA LEU A 17 13.85 -28.81 2.44
C LEU A 17 12.36 -28.66 2.79
N GLY A 18 11.47 -29.09 1.89
CA GLY A 18 10.04 -28.84 1.96
C GLY A 18 9.63 -27.46 1.46
N ARG A 19 8.32 -27.25 1.29
CA ARG A 19 7.77 -25.94 0.93
C ARG A 19 7.60 -25.07 2.17
N VAL A 20 8.20 -23.88 2.12
CA VAL A 20 7.98 -22.85 3.13
C VAL A 20 6.55 -22.35 3.03
N HIS A 21 5.75 -22.59 4.06
CA HIS A 21 4.43 -21.98 4.21
C HIS A 21 4.61 -20.59 4.83
N LEU A 22 4.82 -19.59 3.97
CA LEU A 22 4.82 -18.21 4.43
C LEU A 22 3.40 -17.85 4.87
N LYS A 23 3.27 -17.27 6.06
CA LYS A 23 1.99 -16.68 6.49
C LYS A 23 1.57 -15.62 5.47
N GLU A 24 0.30 -15.63 5.09
CA GLU A 24 -0.24 -14.55 4.28
C GLU A 24 0.05 -13.22 4.96
N ARG A 25 0.65 -12.30 4.19
CA ARG A 25 0.87 -10.94 4.67
C ARG A 25 -0.49 -10.32 4.88
N LYS A 26 -0.70 -9.74 6.07
CA LYS A 26 -1.90 -8.93 6.32
C LYS A 26 -1.98 -7.87 5.22
N PRO A 27 -3.19 -7.59 4.68
CA PRO A 27 -3.35 -6.55 3.70
C PRO A 27 -2.81 -5.23 4.26
N LEU A 28 -2.04 -4.51 3.43
CA LEU A 28 -1.52 -3.21 3.81
C LEU A 28 -2.70 -2.30 4.17
N GLN A 29 -2.65 -1.69 5.36
CA GLN A 29 -3.69 -0.75 5.83
C GLN A 29 -3.65 0.60 5.09
N HIS A 30 -3.08 0.62 3.88
CA HIS A 30 -2.99 1.80 3.06
C HIS A 30 -4.40 2.24 2.68
N ARG A 31 -4.68 3.53 2.86
CA ARG A 31 -5.99 4.14 2.58
C ARG A 31 -7.12 3.66 3.50
N LEU A 32 -6.86 3.11 4.69
CA LEU A 32 -7.92 2.98 5.70
C LEU A 32 -8.07 4.29 6.47
N CYS A 33 -9.28 4.58 6.96
CA CYS A 33 -9.48 5.73 7.84
C CYS A 33 -8.61 5.57 9.11
N PRO A 34 -7.74 6.54 9.46
CA PRO A 34 -6.85 6.42 10.61
C PRO A 34 -7.59 6.46 11.95
N VAL A 35 -8.80 7.03 11.98
CA VAL A 35 -9.62 7.16 13.20
C VAL A 35 -10.45 5.91 13.44
N CYS A 36 -11.30 5.53 12.48
CA CYS A 36 -12.27 4.45 12.67
C CYS A 36 -11.83 3.09 12.07
N LYS A 37 -10.77 3.06 11.27
CA LYS A 37 -10.26 1.88 10.53
C LYS A 37 -11.30 1.21 9.61
N LYS A 38 -12.40 1.92 9.32
CA LYS A 38 -13.47 1.50 8.42
C LYS A 38 -13.39 2.32 7.14
N GLY A 39 -13.84 1.71 6.03
CA GLY A 39 -13.88 2.36 4.72
C GLY A 39 -12.50 2.57 4.08
N LYS A 40 -12.51 2.88 2.78
CA LYS A 40 -11.31 3.15 1.98
C LYS A 40 -11.27 4.64 1.64
N LEU A 41 -10.22 5.32 2.09
CA LEU A 41 -9.89 6.70 1.73
C LEU A 41 -9.67 6.80 0.21
N VAL A 42 -10.30 7.79 -0.39
CA VAL A 42 -10.13 8.14 -1.80
C VAL A 42 -9.33 9.44 -1.86
N THR A 43 -8.28 9.46 -2.68
CA THR A 43 -7.50 10.68 -2.91
C THR A 43 -8.30 11.60 -3.82
N LEU A 44 -8.71 12.76 -3.30
CA LEU A 44 -9.45 13.76 -4.08
C LEU A 44 -8.50 14.60 -4.94
N ASN A 45 -7.39 15.06 -4.36
CA ASN A 45 -6.42 15.92 -5.02
C ASN A 45 -5.00 15.59 -4.54
N THR A 46 -4.02 15.83 -5.40
CA THR A 46 -2.59 15.79 -5.07
C THR A 46 -1.96 17.14 -5.40
N PHE A 47 -0.99 17.56 -4.61
CA PHE A 47 -0.30 18.85 -4.79
C PHE A 47 1.15 18.58 -5.13
N THR A 48 1.68 19.30 -6.13
CA THR A 48 3.06 19.15 -6.60
C THR A 48 4.05 19.93 -5.74
N ALA A 49 3.59 20.94 -5.00
CA ALA A 49 4.40 21.74 -4.07
C ALA A 49 4.31 21.21 -2.63
N ARG A 50 5.19 21.69 -1.73
CA ARG A 50 5.16 21.38 -0.28
C ARG A 50 3.95 22.05 0.39
N GLY A 51 2.75 21.54 0.12
CA GLY A 51 1.51 21.98 0.75
C GLY A 51 0.39 22.28 -0.26
N PRO A 52 -0.85 22.37 0.23
CA PRO A 52 -1.99 22.79 -0.58
C PRO A 52 -1.85 24.27 -0.99
N PRO A 53 -2.26 24.66 -2.20
CA PRO A 53 -2.39 26.06 -2.59
C PRO A 53 -3.27 26.86 -1.61
N GLY A 54 -3.04 28.17 -1.48
CA GLY A 54 -3.78 29.02 -0.53
C GLY A 54 -5.30 28.93 -0.67
N TYR A 55 -5.83 28.90 -1.90
CA TYR A 55 -7.27 28.76 -2.15
C TYR A 55 -7.85 27.44 -1.61
N TRP A 56 -7.06 26.36 -1.56
CA TRP A 56 -7.50 25.09 -0.99
C TRP A 56 -7.68 25.18 0.52
N MET A 57 -6.79 25.91 1.21
CA MET A 57 -6.90 26.14 2.65
C MET A 57 -8.18 26.91 3.00
N GLU A 58 -8.54 27.92 2.20
CA GLU A 58 -9.79 28.66 2.37
C GLU A 58 -11.03 27.76 2.17
N LYS A 59 -11.01 26.92 1.12
CA LYS A 59 -12.08 25.97 0.84
C LYS A 59 -12.27 24.97 1.99
N LEU A 60 -11.18 24.42 2.53
CA LEU A 60 -11.22 23.46 3.65
C LEU A 60 -11.76 24.11 4.94
N ARG A 61 -11.35 25.35 5.25
CA ARG A 61 -11.87 26.09 6.41
C ARG A 61 -13.38 26.32 6.32
N LYS A 62 -13.90 26.66 5.14
CA LYS A 62 -15.35 26.83 4.91
C LYS A 62 -16.14 25.53 5.15
N GLN A 63 -15.54 24.38 4.85
CA GLN A 63 -16.18 23.07 5.07
C GLN A 63 -16.20 22.65 6.54
N SER A 64 -15.23 23.09 7.35
CA SER A 64 -15.16 22.75 8.79
C SER A 64 -16.13 23.56 9.66
N ASN A 65 -16.63 24.69 9.17
CA ASN A 65 -17.52 25.59 9.91
C ASN A 65 -19.02 25.28 9.66
N LYS A 66 -19.33 24.10 9.16
CA LYS A 66 -20.68 23.65 8.82
C LYS A 66 -20.95 22.33 9.52
#